data_AF-A0A7J7BWC8-F1
#
_entry.id   AF-A0A7J7BWC8-F1
#
_cell.length_a   1.000
_cell.length_b   1.000
_cell.length_c   1.000
_cell.angle_alpha   90.00
_cell.angle_beta   90.00
_cell.angle_gamma   90.00
#
_symmetry.space_group_name_H-M   'P 1'
#
loop_
_entity.id
_entity.type
_entity.pdbx_description
1 polymer ?
#
loop_
_entity_poly.entity_id
_entity_poly.type
_entity_poly.pdbx_seq_one_letter_code
_entity_poly.pdbx_strand_id
1 'polypeptide(L)'
;MEGIEGQSSGSARYTLKPARINNEDILFCVDVDAESMVEMKATGPNGRPLTRLDTIRQAILLFINSKLSINPEQRFGFAALSKSASLLRKEFSSEVEFAITVLRGLSATHLLVKQISPIYSR
;
A
#
# COMPACT_ATOMS: atom_id res chain seq x y z
N MET A 1 19.06 29.08 -42.05
CA MET A 1 19.20 28.20 -40.87
C MET A 1 17.93 27.37 -40.84
N GLU A 2 18.06 26.09 -41.21
CA GLU A 2 16.95 25.15 -41.39
C GLU A 2 16.20 24.94 -40.08
N GLY A 3 14.89 24.71 -40.21
CA GLY A 3 13.95 24.59 -39.11
C GLY A 3 14.14 23.31 -38.30
N ILE A 4 13.83 23.43 -37.01
CA ILE A 4 13.49 22.32 -36.14
C ILE A 4 12.17 22.71 -35.48
N GLU A 5 11.07 22.38 -36.14
CA GLU A 5 9.78 22.29 -35.46
C GLU A 5 9.93 21.17 -34.43
N GLY A 6 10.07 21.56 -33.16
CA GLY A 6 10.00 20.62 -32.07
C GLY A 6 8.65 19.92 -32.15
N GLN A 7 8.65 18.63 -32.50
CA GLN A 7 7.51 17.77 -32.27
C GLN A 7 7.20 17.86 -30.78
N SER A 8 6.21 18.68 -30.42
CA SER A 8 5.56 18.53 -29.14
C SER A 8 5.00 17.12 -29.18
N SER A 9 5.54 16.22 -28.35
CA SER A 9 4.89 14.97 -28.04
C SER A 9 3.52 15.36 -27.49
N GLY A 10 2.52 15.36 -28.37
CA GLY A 10 1.16 15.71 -28.02
C GLY A 10 0.81 14.88 -26.81
N SER A 11 0.62 15.56 -25.67
CA SER A 11 0.24 14.94 -24.41
C SER A 11 -1.08 14.23 -24.67
N ALA A 12 -1.01 12.97 -25.07
CA ALA A 12 -2.16 12.11 -25.25
C ALA A 12 -2.74 11.99 -23.84
N ARG A 13 -3.74 12.83 -23.56
CA ARG A 13 -4.43 12.84 -22.28
C ARG A 13 -4.96 11.43 -22.09
N TYR A 14 -4.37 10.73 -21.13
CA TYR A 14 -4.81 9.39 -20.77
C TYR A 14 -6.29 9.47 -20.39
N THR A 15 -7.14 8.98 -21.29
CA THR A 15 -8.59 9.06 -21.16
C THR A 15 -9.07 7.66 -20.84
N LEU A 16 -9.53 7.47 -19.60
CA LEU A 16 -10.14 6.21 -19.19
C LEU A 16 -11.48 6.04 -19.91
N LYS A 17 -11.77 4.82 -20.36
CA LYS A 17 -13.12 4.49 -20.85
C LYS A 17 -14.11 4.72 -19.71
N PRO A 18 -15.25 5.39 -19.95
CA PRO A 18 -16.32 5.48 -18.97
C PRO A 18 -16.70 4.07 -18.51
N ALA A 19 -16.45 3.77 -17.24
CA ALA A 19 -16.77 2.51 -16.61
C ALA A 19 -17.54 2.79 -15.32
N ARG A 20 -18.41 1.87 -14.92
CA ARG A 20 -19.05 1.95 -13.60
C ARG A 20 -17.99 1.72 -12.53
N ILE A 21 -17.99 2.59 -11.53
CA ILE A 21 -17.19 2.39 -10.33
C ILE A 21 -17.92 1.34 -9.48
N ASN A 22 -17.28 0.19 -9.27
CA ASN A 22 -17.81 -0.87 -8.44
C ASN A 22 -17.17 -0.83 -7.05
N ASN A 23 -17.82 -1.48 -6.09
CA ASN A 23 -17.22 -1.78 -4.80
C ASN A 23 -16.29 -2.98 -4.97
N GLU A 24 -15.08 -2.88 -4.44
CA GLU A 24 -14.00 -3.85 -4.56
C GLU A 24 -13.41 -4.13 -3.18
N ASP A 25 -13.01 -5.39 -2.99
CA ASP A 25 -12.17 -5.80 -1.88
C ASP A 25 -10.73 -5.95 -2.39
N ILE A 26 -9.82 -5.13 -1.88
CA ILE A 26 -8.43 -5.07 -2.34
C ILE A 26 -7.50 -5.64 -1.26
N LEU A 27 -6.83 -6.74 -1.56
CA LEU A 27 -5.85 -7.38 -0.67
C LEU A 27 -4.43 -6.92 -1.02
N PHE A 28 -3.76 -6.26 -0.10
CA PHE A 28 -2.33 -5.99 -0.20
C PHE A 28 -1.52 -7.15 0.36
N CYS A 29 -0.71 -7.76 -0.47
CA CYS A 29 0.31 -8.73 -0.04
C CYS A 29 1.67 -8.02 -0.04
N VAL A 30 2.22 -7.78 1.15
CA VAL A 30 3.45 -7.00 1.31
C VAL A 30 4.60 -7.92 1.70
N ASP A 31 5.66 -7.91 0.91
CA ASP A 31 6.91 -8.58 1.27
C ASP A 31 7.61 -7.82 2.41
N VAL A 32 7.89 -8.55 3.50
CA VAL A 32 8.52 -8.04 4.73
C VAL A 32 9.81 -8.79 5.03
N ASP A 33 10.54 -9.25 4.02
CA ASP A 33 11.84 -9.86 4.22
C ASP A 33 12.94 -8.85 4.64
N ALA A 34 14.17 -9.34 4.85
CA ALA A 34 15.30 -8.48 5.20
C ALA A 34 15.65 -7.47 4.07
N GLU A 35 15.37 -7.81 2.80
CA GLU A 35 15.63 -6.93 1.68
C GLU A 35 14.72 -5.69 1.70
N SER A 36 13.49 -5.85 2.22
CA SER A 36 12.55 -4.74 2.45
C SER A 36 13.08 -3.69 3.45
N MET A 37 14.04 -4.04 4.31
CA MET A 37 14.62 -3.14 5.31
C MET A 37 15.83 -2.35 4.80
N VAL A 38 16.28 -2.59 3.57
CA VAL A 38 17.42 -1.88 2.99
C VAL A 38 17.08 -0.40 2.78
N GLU A 39 17.98 0.48 3.18
CA GLU A 39 17.84 1.92 2.94
C GLU A 39 17.87 2.24 1.45
N MET A 40 16.96 3.12 1.05
CA MET A 40 16.91 3.66 -0.30
C MET A 40 17.85 4.85 -0.44
N LYS A 41 18.26 5.15 -1.67
CA LYS A 41 19.01 6.38 -1.99
C LYS A 41 18.19 7.66 -1.82
N ALA A 42 16.89 7.53 -1.57
CA ALA A 42 15.98 8.63 -1.30
C ALA A 42 15.89 8.89 0.20
N THR A 43 15.77 10.17 0.58
CA THR A 43 15.54 10.58 1.96
C THR A 43 14.10 11.01 2.14
N GLY A 44 13.57 10.73 3.32
CA GLY A 44 12.25 11.16 3.74
C GLY A 44 12.25 12.60 4.24
N PRO A 45 11.12 13.02 4.83
CA PRO A 45 11.01 14.34 5.45
C PRO A 45 12.16 14.58 6.42
N ASN A 46 12.72 15.80 6.37
CA ASN A 46 13.86 16.22 7.20
C ASN A 46 15.14 15.40 6.97
N GLY A 47 15.32 14.79 5.80
CA GLY A 47 16.53 14.05 5.46
C GLY A 47 16.63 12.67 6.13
N ARG A 48 15.55 12.18 6.77
CA ARG A 48 15.55 10.88 7.43
C ARG A 48 15.81 9.75 6.41
N PRO A 49 16.72 8.81 6.68
CA PRO A 49 16.84 7.61 5.84
C PRO A 49 15.52 6.85 5.75
N LEU A 50 15.16 6.40 4.55
CA LEU A 50 13.95 5.60 4.32
C LEU A 50 14.35 4.19 3.89
N THR A 51 13.74 3.19 4.51
CA THR A 51 13.81 1.82 4.01
C THR A 51 12.84 1.63 2.84
N ARG A 52 13.02 0.54 2.07
CA ARG A 52 12.05 0.15 1.04
C ARG A 52 10.66 -0.06 1.64
N LEU A 53 10.59 -0.71 2.81
CA LEU A 53 9.34 -0.95 3.51
C LEU A 53 8.65 0.34 3.96
N ASP A 54 9.40 1.36 4.41
CA ASP A 54 8.82 2.68 4.74
C ASP A 54 8.15 3.32 3.52
N THR A 55 8.81 3.24 2.37
CA THR A 55 8.30 3.79 1.11
C THR A 55 7.07 3.02 0.63
N ILE A 56 7.08 1.69 0.74
CA ILE A 56 5.93 0.84 0.41
C ILE A 56 4.72 1.19 1.27
N ARG A 57 4.89 1.37 2.60
CA ARG A 57 3.80 1.79 3.49
C ARG A 57 3.19 3.12 3.05
N GLN A 58 4.03 4.11 2.71
CA GLN A 58 3.56 5.42 2.25
C GLN A 58 2.82 5.32 0.91
N ALA A 59 3.33 4.53 -0.04
CA ALA A 59 2.69 4.32 -1.33
C ALA A 59 1.32 3.64 -1.19
N ILE A 60 1.20 2.63 -0.31
CA ILE A 60 -0.08 1.97 -0.03
C ILE A 60 -1.06 2.95 0.61
N LEU A 61 -0.61 3.77 1.56
CA LEU A 61 -1.48 4.77 2.20
C LEU A 61 -1.99 5.82 1.20
N LEU A 62 -1.13 6.28 0.29
CA LEU A 62 -1.52 7.18 -0.80
C LEU A 62 -2.56 6.52 -1.72
N PHE A 63 -2.33 5.26 -2.09
CA PHE A 63 -3.26 4.49 -2.92
C PHE A 63 -4.64 4.36 -2.27
N ILE A 64 -4.69 4.02 -0.98
CA ILE A 64 -5.93 3.86 -0.22
C ILE A 64 -6.72 5.17 -0.21
N ASN A 65 -6.07 6.29 0.16
CA ASN A 65 -6.72 7.59 0.16
C ASN A 65 -7.25 7.97 -1.24
N SER A 66 -6.47 7.67 -2.29
CA SER A 66 -6.88 7.93 -3.67
C SER A 66 -8.10 7.10 -4.06
N LYS A 67 -8.13 5.79 -3.73
CA LYS A 67 -9.27 4.92 -4.03
C LYS A 67 -10.53 5.30 -3.24
N LEU A 68 -10.38 5.67 -1.96
CA LEU A 68 -11.50 6.13 -1.14
C LEU A 68 -12.07 7.48 -1.60
N SER A 69 -11.24 8.39 -2.13
CA SER A 69 -11.74 9.64 -2.72
C SER A 69 -12.60 9.45 -3.97
N ILE A 70 -12.44 8.31 -4.65
CA ILE A 70 -13.22 7.92 -5.84
C ILE A 70 -14.48 7.16 -5.41
N ASN A 71 -14.35 6.24 -4.46
CA ASN A 71 -15.45 5.47 -3.90
C ASN A 71 -15.19 5.14 -2.42
N PRO A 72 -15.98 5.72 -1.48
CA PRO A 72 -15.79 5.50 -0.04
C PRO A 72 -16.12 4.07 0.40
N GLU A 73 -16.82 3.29 -0.42
CA GLU A 73 -17.19 1.90 -0.13
C GLU A 73 -16.07 0.89 -0.43
N GLN A 74 -14.89 1.35 -0.87
CA GLN A 74 -13.76 0.47 -1.13
C GLN A 74 -13.18 -0.07 0.16
N ARG A 75 -12.93 -1.38 0.20
CA ARG A 75 -12.42 -2.04 1.41
C ARG A 75 -11.06 -2.68 1.17
N PHE A 76 -10.21 -2.62 2.19
CA PHE A 76 -8.82 -3.04 2.10
C PHE A 76 -8.48 -4.08 3.16
N GLY A 77 -7.74 -5.11 2.74
CA GLY A 77 -7.17 -6.14 3.59
C GLY A 77 -5.66 -6.22 3.42
N PHE A 78 -4.97 -6.85 4.36
CA PHE A 78 -3.50 -6.90 4.35
C PHE A 78 -2.96 -8.28 4.76
N ALA A 79 -2.02 -8.78 3.97
CA ALA A 79 -1.22 -9.95 4.25
C ALA A 79 0.26 -9.58 4.19
N ALA A 80 1.05 -10.17 5.09
CA ALA A 80 2.50 -10.09 5.04
C ALA A 80 3.06 -11.38 4.42
N LEU A 81 4.06 -11.22 3.56
CA LEU A 81 4.81 -12.29 2.92
C LEU A 81 6.22 -12.28 3.52
N SER A 82 6.64 -13.42 4.07
CA SER A 82 8.02 -13.66 4.48
C SER A 82 8.40 -15.10 4.10
N LYS A 83 8.88 -15.92 5.05
CA LYS A 83 9.01 -17.37 4.84
C LYS A 83 7.68 -18.05 4.51
N SER A 84 6.58 -17.48 4.99
CA SER A 84 5.21 -17.89 4.66
C SER A 84 4.31 -16.67 4.55
N ALA A 85 3.14 -16.86 3.92
CA ALA A 85 2.09 -15.86 3.86
C ALA A 85 1.24 -15.91 5.13
N SER A 86 0.87 -14.72 5.62
CA SER A 86 0.08 -14.60 6.84
C SER A 86 -0.81 -13.36 6.77
N LEU A 87 -2.08 -13.56 7.08
CA LEU A 87 -3.07 -12.50 7.09
C LEU A 87 -2.95 -11.69 8.39
N LEU A 88 -2.89 -10.37 8.29
CA LEU A 88 -2.68 -9.49 9.45
C LEU A 88 -3.98 -9.24 10.22
N ARG A 89 -5.09 -9.14 9.48
CA ARG A 89 -6.46 -9.00 9.96
C ARG A 89 -7.39 -9.75 9.00
N LYS A 90 -8.39 -10.43 9.53
CA LYS A 90 -9.29 -11.26 8.72
C LYS A 90 -10.26 -10.41 7.89
N GLU A 91 -10.56 -9.23 8.38
CA GLU A 91 -11.58 -8.33 7.86
C GLU A 91 -10.99 -7.31 6.88
N PHE A 92 -11.78 -6.98 5.86
CA PHE A 92 -11.55 -5.81 5.01
C PHE A 92 -12.22 -4.59 5.64
N SER A 93 -11.61 -3.41 5.50
CA SER A 93 -12.14 -2.16 6.03
C SER A 93 -11.91 -0.99 5.07
N SER A 94 -12.85 -0.04 5.05
CA SER A 94 -12.72 1.25 4.37
C SER A 94 -12.06 2.32 5.25
N GLU A 95 -11.77 2.02 6.52
CA GLU A 95 -11.22 2.99 7.47
C GLU A 95 -9.72 3.21 7.27
N VAL A 96 -9.32 4.48 7.11
CA VAL A 96 -7.90 4.84 6.91
C VAL A 96 -7.08 4.54 8.17
N GLU A 97 -7.63 4.74 9.36
CA GLU A 97 -6.94 4.45 10.64
C GLU A 97 -6.64 2.96 10.83
N PHE A 98 -7.53 2.09 10.31
CA PHE A 98 -7.28 0.65 10.26
C PHE A 98 -6.05 0.35 9.40
N ALA A 99 -5.97 0.92 8.20
CA ALA A 99 -4.83 0.75 7.31
C ALA A 99 -3.53 1.27 7.94
N ILE A 100 -3.55 2.47 8.54
CA ILE A 100 -2.37 3.06 9.21
C ILE A 100 -1.87 2.14 10.33
N THR A 101 -2.78 1.62 11.16
CA THR A 101 -2.43 0.72 12.27
C THR A 101 -1.78 -0.57 11.76
N VAL A 102 -2.34 -1.18 10.72
CA VAL A 102 -1.81 -2.41 10.13
C VAL A 102 -0.45 -2.18 9.47
N LEU A 103 -0.32 -1.11 8.68
CA LEU A 103 0.93 -0.78 7.99
C LEU A 103 2.08 -0.47 8.96
N ARG A 104 1.80 0.24 10.07
CA ARG A 104 2.78 0.47 11.15
C ARG A 104 3.24 -0.81 11.82
N GLY A 105 2.39 -1.84 11.85
CA GLY A 105 2.69 -3.16 12.43
C GLY A 105 3.50 -4.08 11.52
N LEU A 106 3.69 -3.76 10.23
CA LEU A 106 4.57 -4.53 9.34
C LEU A 106 6.02 -4.41 9.83
N SER A 107 6.73 -5.51 10.04
CA SER A 107 8.16 -5.51 10.38
C SER A 107 8.83 -6.77 9.83
N ALA A 108 10.11 -6.68 9.49
CA ALA A 108 10.90 -7.80 9.00
C ALA A 108 11.25 -8.84 10.07
N THR A 109 11.09 -8.46 11.34
CA THR A 109 11.17 -9.40 12.46
C THR A 109 9.78 -9.92 12.73
N HIS A 110 9.64 -11.23 12.48
CA HIS A 110 8.60 -12.12 12.99
C HIS A 110 7.33 -11.38 13.39
N LEU A 111 6.29 -11.46 12.55
CA LEU A 111 4.96 -11.08 12.97
C LEU A 111 4.79 -11.58 14.39
N LEU A 112 4.64 -10.63 15.32
CA LEU A 112 4.12 -10.93 16.62
C LEU A 112 2.68 -11.34 16.37
N VAL A 113 2.53 -12.58 15.91
CA VAL A 113 1.38 -13.41 16.19
C VAL A 113 1.40 -13.57 17.70
N LYS A 114 1.04 -12.50 18.42
CA LYS A 114 0.15 -12.72 19.55
C LYS A 114 -1.08 -13.32 18.87
N GLN A 115 -1.16 -14.65 18.93
CA GLN A 115 -2.44 -15.32 19.06
C GLN A 115 -3.24 -14.46 20.02
N ILE A 116 -4.17 -13.68 19.48
CA ILE A 116 -5.28 -13.22 20.28
C ILE A 116 -5.97 -14.53 20.64
N SER A 117 -5.82 -14.91 21.90
CA SER A 117 -6.37 -16.10 22.51
C SER A 117 -7.84 -16.27 22.07
N PRO A 118 -8.33 -17.50 21.86
CA PRO A 118 -9.75 -17.73 21.70
C PRO A 118 -10.42 -17.45 23.04
N ILE A 119 -10.85 -16.21 23.27
CA ILE A 119 -11.89 -15.93 24.26
C ILE A 119 -13.19 -16.33 23.57
N TYR A 120 -13.47 -17.62 23.55
CA TYR A 120 -14.79 -18.26 23.50
C TYR A 120 -14.56 -19.78 23.44
N SER A 121 -14.25 -20.35 24.60
CA SER A 121 -14.62 -21.73 24.89
C SER A 121 -15.99 -21.68 25.57
N ARG A 122 -16.90 -22.51 25.09
CA ARG A 122 -18.23 -22.75 25.68
C ARG A 122 -18.14 -23.14 27.15
#